data_AF-A0A930YPY9-F1
#
_entry.id   AF-A0A930YPY9-F1
#
_cell.length_a   1.000
_cell.length_b   1.000
_cell.length_c   1.000
_cell.angle_alpha   90.00
_cell.angle_beta   90.00
_cell.angle_gamma   90.00
#
_symmetry.space_group_name_H-M   'P 1'
#
loop_
_entity.id
_entity.type
_entity.pdbx_description
1 polymer ?
#
loop_
_entity_poly.entity_id
_entity_poly.type
_entity_poly.pdbx_seq_one_letter_code
_entity_poly.pdbx_strand_id
1 'polypeptide(L)'
;MAFFTGDKNSKKVQEAQRVATRAARAQEEEVSRTGKTRATSYWAVSWNIFKRNRLGVFCLIVVGLLVLIALFAPVLAPYDFKAQELSNMLAKPGAAHLFGTDEFGRDILSRIIYGCQISLSVGVISQIIALFIGFTAGVLAGYYGGWIDAVVSFVIQVFS
;
A
#
# COMPACT_ATOMS: atom_id res chain seq x y z
N MET A 1 1.04 15.44 69.50
CA MET A 1 1.42 15.22 68.08
C MET A 1 2.61 14.26 68.00
N ALA A 2 2.43 12.98 68.37
CA ALA A 2 3.45 11.91 68.22
C ALA A 2 2.85 10.56 68.62
N PHE A 3 2.15 9.85 67.71
CA PHE A 3 1.59 8.51 67.98
C PHE A 3 1.83 7.49 66.85
N PHE A 4 2.73 7.77 65.90
CA PHE A 4 3.06 6.86 64.81
C PHE A 4 4.58 6.83 64.56
N THR A 5 5.36 6.39 65.54
CA THR A 5 6.71 5.93 65.27
C THR A 5 6.66 4.42 65.08
N GLY A 6 6.34 4.00 63.84
CA GLY A 6 6.39 2.60 63.46
C GLY A 6 7.78 2.03 63.72
N ASP A 7 7.85 1.01 64.56
CA ASP A 7 9.07 0.29 64.89
C ASP A 7 9.62 -0.39 63.64
N LYS A 8 10.65 0.22 63.05
CA LYS A 8 11.33 -0.28 61.85
C LYS A 8 12.08 -1.60 62.09
N ASN A 9 12.18 -2.07 63.34
CA ASN A 9 12.97 -3.24 63.72
C ASN A 9 12.12 -4.52 63.92
N SER A 10 10.80 -4.46 63.71
CA SER A 10 9.95 -5.66 63.76
C SER A 10 10.32 -6.64 62.64
N LYS A 11 10.47 -7.94 62.98
CA LYS A 11 10.82 -9.01 62.02
C LYS A 11 9.93 -9.01 60.77
N LYS A 12 8.64 -8.66 60.93
CA LYS A 12 7.66 -8.54 59.83
C LYS A 12 7.99 -7.40 58.87
N VAL A 13 8.52 -6.28 59.38
CA VAL A 13 8.92 -5.12 58.56
C VAL A 13 10.17 -5.45 57.73
N GLN A 14 11.13 -6.17 58.32
CA GLN A 14 12.31 -6.63 57.59
C GLN A 14 11.94 -7.65 56.49
N GLU A 15 10.99 -8.53 56.77
CA GLU A 15 10.50 -9.51 55.80
C GLU A 15 9.73 -8.82 54.65
N ALA A 16 8.86 -7.86 54.98
CA ALA A 16 8.17 -7.02 53.99
C ALA A 16 9.16 -6.21 53.13
N GLN A 17 10.21 -5.64 53.73
CA GLN A 17 11.27 -4.95 52.98
C GLN A 17 12.04 -5.89 52.07
N ARG A 18 12.40 -7.10 52.51
CA ARG A 18 13.09 -8.10 51.68
C ARG A 18 12.23 -8.56 50.51
N VAL A 19 10.93 -8.76 50.71
CA VAL A 19 9.98 -9.12 49.65
C VAL A 19 9.83 -7.95 48.67
N ALA A 20 9.71 -6.71 49.17
CA ALA A 20 9.63 -5.52 48.33
C ALA A 20 10.90 -5.29 47.50
N THR A 21 12.09 -5.49 48.06
CA THR A 21 13.36 -5.39 47.32
C THR A 21 13.52 -6.49 46.29
N ARG A 22 13.04 -7.72 46.58
CA ARG A 22 13.05 -8.83 45.61
C ARG A 22 12.06 -8.58 44.47
N ALA A 23 10.87 -8.06 44.78
CA ALA A 23 9.89 -7.67 43.78
C ALA A 23 10.41 -6.54 42.88
N ALA A 24 11.06 -5.53 43.47
CA ALA A 24 11.69 -4.43 42.72
C ALA A 24 12.81 -4.92 41.78
N ARG A 25 13.68 -5.83 42.26
CA ARG A 25 14.73 -6.44 41.42
C ARG A 25 14.17 -7.33 40.32
N ALA A 26 13.12 -8.10 40.61
CA ALA A 26 12.44 -8.91 39.60
C ALA A 26 11.76 -8.03 38.53
N GLN A 27 11.19 -6.88 38.92
CA GLN A 27 10.67 -5.89 37.99
C GLN A 27 11.77 -5.24 37.15
N GLU A 28 12.92 -4.88 37.74
CA GLU A 28 14.07 -4.34 36.99
C GLU A 28 14.64 -5.38 36.02
N GLU A 29 14.72 -6.65 36.42
CA GLU A 29 15.14 -7.76 35.55
C GLU A 29 14.11 -8.05 34.44
N GLU A 30 12.81 -7.98 34.72
CA GLU A 30 11.76 -8.10 33.69
C GLU A 30 11.76 -6.91 32.74
N VAL A 31 11.94 -5.68 33.22
CA VAL A 31 12.05 -4.46 32.39
C VAL A 31 13.34 -4.48 31.55
N SER A 32 14.42 -5.06 32.08
CA SER A 32 15.66 -5.28 31.33
C SER A 32 15.56 -6.46 30.34
N ARG A 33 14.81 -7.53 30.67
CA ARG A 33 14.56 -8.69 29.79
C ARG A 33 13.56 -8.39 28.67
N THR A 34 12.55 -7.57 28.95
CA THR A 34 11.65 -6.95 27.95
C THR A 34 12.31 -5.79 27.22
N GLY A 35 13.65 -5.70 27.35
CA GLY A 35 14.58 -4.87 26.61
C GLY A 35 13.98 -4.30 25.35
N LYS A 36 13.65 -3.01 25.42
CA LYS A 36 13.25 -2.12 24.32
C LYS A 36 13.37 -2.83 22.98
N THR A 37 12.32 -3.55 22.57
CA THR A 37 12.20 -4.02 21.21
C THR A 37 12.24 -2.76 20.38
N ARG A 38 13.38 -2.51 19.72
CA ARG A 38 13.53 -1.39 18.81
C ARG A 38 12.28 -1.41 17.95
N ALA A 39 11.49 -0.35 17.97
CA ALA A 39 10.34 -0.21 17.10
C ALA A 39 10.87 -0.29 15.67
N THR A 40 10.91 -1.50 15.12
CA THR A 40 11.35 -1.74 13.76
C THR A 40 10.35 -1.01 12.89
N SER A 41 10.83 -0.15 12.01
CA SER A 41 9.98 0.61 11.10
C SER A 41 8.98 -0.34 10.43
N TYR A 42 7.68 -0.08 10.60
CA TYR A 42 6.60 -0.88 10.02
C TYR A 42 6.81 -1.09 8.51
N TRP A 43 7.34 -0.08 7.83
CA TRP A 43 7.71 -0.13 6.41
C TRP A 43 8.80 -1.17 6.10
N ALA A 44 9.84 -1.22 6.93
CA ALA A 44 10.94 -2.18 6.75
C ALA A 44 10.48 -3.62 6.96
N VAL A 45 9.60 -3.84 7.94
CA VAL A 45 9.02 -5.16 8.23
C VAL A 45 8.10 -5.62 7.10
N SER A 46 7.17 -4.77 6.67
CA SER A 46 6.25 -5.07 5.56
C SER A 46 6.99 -5.33 4.25
N TRP A 47 8.04 -4.57 3.94
CA TRP A 47 8.86 -4.78 2.75
C TRP A 47 9.59 -6.12 2.75
N ASN A 48 10.10 -6.55 3.91
CA ASN A 48 10.79 -7.82 4.03
C ASN A 48 9.83 -9.02 3.87
N ILE A 49 8.58 -8.88 4.35
CA ILE A 49 7.53 -9.88 4.16
C ILE A 49 7.10 -9.92 2.69
N PHE A 50 6.87 -8.77 2.06
CA PHE A 50 6.42 -8.68 0.67
C PHE A 50 7.43 -9.29 -0.31
N LYS A 51 8.73 -9.03 -0.11
CA LYS A 51 9.80 -9.60 -0.94
C LYS A 51 9.86 -11.13 -0.93
N ARG A 52 9.35 -11.76 0.13
CA ARG A 52 9.30 -13.23 0.22
C ARG A 52 8.23 -13.83 -0.70
N ASN A 53 7.22 -13.06 -1.10
CA ASN A 53 6.19 -13.49 -2.03
C ASN A 53 6.65 -13.27 -3.48
N ARG A 54 7.14 -14.34 -4.12
CA ARG A 54 7.62 -14.30 -5.51
C ARG A 54 6.57 -13.80 -6.51
N LEU A 55 5.30 -14.16 -6.31
CA LEU A 55 4.20 -13.67 -7.17
C LEU A 55 3.95 -12.18 -6.95
N GLY A 56 3.95 -11.72 -5.71
CA GLY A 56 3.78 -10.30 -5.38
C GLY A 56 4.89 -9.44 -5.99
N VAL A 57 6.14 -9.89 -5.89
CA VAL A 57 7.30 -9.22 -6.51
C VAL A 57 7.20 -9.24 -8.03
N PHE A 58 6.78 -10.35 -8.64
CA PHE A 58 6.59 -10.43 -10.09
C PHE A 58 5.55 -9.41 -10.58
N CYS A 59 4.38 -9.34 -9.95
CA CYS A 59 3.36 -8.35 -10.28
C CYS A 59 3.88 -6.92 -10.10
N LEU A 60 4.63 -6.65 -9.02
CA LEU A 60 5.24 -5.34 -8.80
C LEU A 60 6.20 -4.95 -9.92
N ILE A 61 7.03 -5.90 -10.39
CA ILE A 61 7.96 -5.68 -11.51
C ILE A 61 7.19 -5.38 -12.80
N VAL A 62 6.16 -6.18 -13.12
CA VAL A 62 5.34 -5.98 -14.33
C VAL A 62 4.65 -4.62 -14.31
N VAL A 63 4.00 -4.25 -13.20
CA VAL A 63 3.36 -2.94 -13.07
C VAL A 63 4.39 -1.82 -13.15
N GLY A 64 5.54 -1.98 -12.49
CA GLY A 64 6.65 -1.03 -12.56
C GLY A 64 7.14 -0.82 -14.00
N LEU A 65 7.29 -1.89 -14.78
CA LEU A 65 7.65 -1.81 -16.20
C LEU A 65 6.59 -1.08 -17.02
N LEU A 66 5.30 -1.37 -16.82
CA LEU A 66 4.21 -0.68 -17.52
C LEU A 66 4.19 0.82 -17.19
N VAL A 67 4.40 1.18 -15.92
CA VAL A 67 4.50 2.58 -15.48
C VAL A 67 5.69 3.27 -16.14
N LEU A 68 6.84 2.61 -16.22
CA LEU A 68 8.01 3.16 -16.91
C LEU A 68 7.73 3.37 -18.41
N ILE A 69 7.16 2.37 -19.10
CA ILE A 69 6.79 2.51 -20.51
C ILE A 69 5.80 3.66 -20.72
N ALA A 70 4.81 3.80 -19.84
CA ALA A 70 3.83 4.90 -19.89
C ALA A 70 4.45 6.28 -19.65
N LEU A 71 5.40 6.41 -18.72
CA LEU A 71 6.08 7.68 -18.42
C LEU A 71 7.06 8.07 -19.52
N PHE A 72 7.79 7.09 -20.06
CA PHE A 72 8.74 7.30 -21.15
C PHE A 72 8.09 7.19 -22.54
N ALA A 73 6.77 7.03 -22.63
CA ALA A 73 6.01 6.97 -23.88
C ALA A 73 6.37 8.08 -24.88
N PRO A 74 6.48 9.38 -24.51
CA PRO A 74 6.82 10.43 -25.46
C PRO A 74 8.26 10.36 -25.99
N VAL A 75 9.15 9.63 -25.32
CA VAL A 75 10.56 9.46 -25.74
C VAL A 75 10.78 8.10 -26.44
N LEU A 76 9.98 7.08 -26.07
CA LEU A 76 10.05 5.73 -26.61
C LEU A 76 9.29 5.57 -27.93
N ALA A 77 8.26 6.37 -28.16
CA ALA A 77 7.49 6.29 -29.39
C ALA A 77 8.27 6.90 -30.56
N PRO A 78 8.54 6.15 -31.64
CA PRO A 78 9.27 6.66 -32.80
C PRO A 78 8.45 7.67 -33.63
N TYR A 79 7.12 7.61 -33.55
CA TYR A 79 6.21 8.49 -34.29
C TYR A 79 5.14 9.08 -33.37
N ASP A 80 4.61 10.25 -33.75
CA ASP A 80 3.46 10.84 -33.06
C ASP A 80 2.22 9.96 -33.29
N PHE A 81 1.55 9.56 -32.20
CA PHE A 81 0.34 8.73 -32.27
C PHE A 81 -0.82 9.42 -33.01
N LYS A 82 -0.79 10.75 -33.13
CA LYS A 82 -1.78 11.55 -33.86
C LYS A 82 -1.42 11.81 -35.31
N ALA A 83 -0.15 11.63 -35.70
CA ALA A 83 0.27 11.86 -37.08
C ALA A 83 -0.39 10.83 -37.99
N GLN A 84 -1.06 11.33 -39.03
CA GLN A 84 -1.83 10.52 -39.96
C GLN A 84 -1.22 10.64 -41.35
N GLU A 85 -0.79 9.51 -41.92
CA GLU A 85 -0.19 9.48 -43.25
C GLU A 85 -1.02 8.60 -44.18
N LEU A 86 -1.99 9.19 -44.88
CA LEU A 86 -2.95 8.45 -45.73
C LEU A 86 -2.26 7.68 -46.87
N SER A 87 -1.08 8.13 -47.31
CA SER A 87 -0.26 7.44 -48.32
C SER A 87 0.25 6.07 -47.85
N ASN A 88 0.38 5.87 -46.55
CA ASN A 88 0.89 4.65 -45.93
C ASN A 88 -0.20 3.87 -45.17
N MET A 89 -1.45 3.90 -45.66
CA MET A 89 -2.56 3.13 -45.08
C MET A 89 -2.34 1.61 -45.24
N LEU A 90 -2.62 0.83 -44.19
CA LEU A 90 -2.47 -0.63 -44.20
C LEU A 90 -1.06 -1.12 -44.60
N ALA A 91 -0.03 -0.34 -44.28
CA ALA A 91 1.35 -0.70 -44.56
C ALA A 91 1.75 -1.93 -43.74
N LYS A 92 2.37 -2.90 -44.41
CA LYS A 92 2.88 -4.13 -43.79
C LYS A 92 4.00 -3.81 -42.79
N PRO A 93 4.25 -4.67 -41.78
CA PRO A 93 5.35 -4.49 -40.83
C PRO A 93 6.69 -4.34 -41.55
N GLY A 94 7.49 -3.35 -41.16
CA GLY A 94 8.78 -3.04 -41.80
C GLY A 94 9.66 -2.12 -40.96
N ALA A 95 10.85 -1.76 -41.46
CA ALA A 95 11.80 -0.92 -40.73
C ALA A 95 11.28 0.50 -40.43
N ALA A 96 10.38 1.01 -41.28
CA ALA A 96 9.72 2.29 -41.06
C ALA A 96 8.56 2.21 -40.05
N HIS A 97 7.81 1.10 -40.03
CA HIS A 97 6.71 0.87 -39.08
C HIS A 97 6.84 -0.54 -38.52
N LEU A 98 7.42 -0.69 -37.32
CA LEU A 98 7.75 -2.00 -36.75
C LEU A 98 6.55 -2.96 -36.69
N PHE A 99 5.37 -2.42 -36.39
CA PHE A 99 4.11 -3.18 -36.36
C PHE A 99 3.15 -2.83 -37.49
N GLY A 100 3.61 -2.08 -38.50
CA GLY A 100 2.78 -1.57 -39.59
C GLY A 100 1.88 -0.42 -39.16
N THR A 101 0.97 -0.04 -40.06
CA THR A 101 0.05 1.07 -39.87
C THR A 101 -1.42 0.63 -39.88
N ASP A 102 -2.26 1.41 -39.20
CA ASP A 102 -3.71 1.23 -39.14
C ASP A 102 -4.41 1.64 -40.46
N GLU A 103 -5.75 1.49 -40.52
CA GLU A 103 -6.64 1.99 -41.58
C GLU A 103 -6.55 3.49 -41.82
N PHE A 104 -5.88 4.23 -40.95
CA PHE A 104 -5.64 5.65 -41.11
C PHE A 104 -4.17 5.98 -41.40
N GLY A 105 -3.31 4.98 -41.63
CA GLY A 105 -1.88 5.21 -41.85
C GLY A 105 -1.14 5.68 -40.59
N ARG A 106 -1.63 5.32 -39.41
CA ARG A 106 -1.02 5.64 -38.11
C ARG A 106 -0.18 4.48 -37.62
N ASP A 107 0.98 4.76 -37.02
CA ASP A 107 1.89 3.74 -36.49
C ASP A 107 1.28 2.97 -35.31
N ILE A 108 1.19 1.65 -35.41
CA ILE A 108 0.54 0.79 -34.41
C ILE A 108 1.37 0.70 -33.13
N LEU A 109 2.70 0.61 -33.24
CA LEU A 109 3.60 0.51 -32.08
C LEU A 109 3.47 1.74 -31.18
N SER A 110 3.52 2.93 -31.78
CA SER A 110 3.37 4.20 -31.08
C SER A 110 2.02 4.28 -30.39
N ARG A 111 0.93 3.80 -31.03
CA ARG A 111 -0.40 3.75 -30.40
C ARG A 111 -0.51 2.78 -29.23
N ILE A 112 0.20 1.65 -29.26
CA ILE A 112 0.23 0.72 -28.12
C ILE A 112 0.95 1.37 -26.93
N ILE A 113 2.08 2.04 -27.17
CA ILE A 113 2.86 2.71 -26.13
C ILE A 113 2.04 3.85 -25.49
N TYR A 114 1.46 4.75 -26.30
CA TYR A 114 0.58 5.81 -25.80
C TYR A 114 -0.72 5.26 -25.19
N GLY A 115 -1.25 4.15 -25.71
CA GLY A 115 -2.39 3.44 -25.14
C GLY A 115 -2.12 2.98 -23.71
N CYS A 116 -0.91 2.47 -23.43
CA CYS A 116 -0.49 2.10 -22.08
C CYS A 116 -0.59 3.28 -21.09
N GLN A 117 -0.14 4.47 -21.50
CA GLN A 117 -0.23 5.69 -20.68
C GLN A 117 -1.69 6.08 -20.37
N ILE A 118 -2.56 6.02 -21.37
CA ILE A 118 -3.98 6.37 -21.22
C ILE A 118 -4.66 5.35 -20.30
N SER A 119 -4.48 4.05 -20.54
CA SER A 119 -5.08 2.98 -19.72
C SER A 119 -4.64 3.07 -18.27
N LEU A 120 -3.35 3.34 -18.02
CA LEU A 120 -2.83 3.48 -16.67
C LEU A 120 -3.42 4.71 -15.97
N SER A 121 -3.53 5.84 -16.68
CA SER A 121 -4.12 7.08 -16.14
C SER A 121 -5.59 6.88 -15.78
N VAL A 122 -6.38 6.29 -16.68
CA VAL A 122 -7.81 6.00 -16.43
C VAL A 122 -7.96 5.02 -15.26
N GLY A 123 -7.13 3.98 -15.19
CA GLY A 123 -7.15 3.02 -14.08
C GLY A 123 -6.88 3.68 -12.73
N VAL A 124 -5.85 4.52 -12.63
CA VAL A 124 -5.51 5.23 -11.40
C VAL A 124 -6.62 6.20 -10.99
N ILE A 125 -7.13 7.01 -11.93
CA ILE A 125 -8.20 7.98 -11.65
C ILE A 125 -9.47 7.26 -11.20
N SER A 126 -9.87 6.19 -11.89
CA SER A 126 -11.03 5.38 -11.53
C SER A 126 -10.86 4.78 -10.12
N GLN A 127 -9.68 4.25 -9.80
CA GLN A 127 -9.41 3.68 -8.49
C GLN A 127 -9.46 4.74 -7.37
N ILE A 128 -8.96 5.95 -7.62
CA ILE A 128 -9.03 7.06 -6.64
C ILE A 128 -10.49 7.42 -6.35
N ILE A 129 -11.32 7.54 -7.39
CA ILE A 129 -12.75 7.86 -7.23
C ILE A 129 -13.45 6.75 -6.44
N ALA A 130 -13.23 5.48 -6.82
CA ALA A 130 -13.79 4.33 -6.13
C ALA A 130 -13.35 4.28 -4.66
N LEU A 131 -12.08 4.53 -4.39
CA LEU A 131 -11.53 4.59 -3.03
C LEU A 131 -12.19 5.71 -2.24
N PHE A 132 -12.34 6.90 -2.81
CA PHE A 132 -12.96 8.02 -2.11
C PHE A 132 -14.42 7.74 -1.74
N ILE A 133 -15.21 7.19 -2.67
CA ILE A 133 -16.60 6.82 -2.42
C ILE A 133 -16.69 5.68 -1.39
N GLY A 134 -15.92 4.61 -1.58
CA GLY A 134 -15.91 3.47 -0.68
C GLY A 134 -15.42 3.82 0.73
N PHE A 135 -14.40 4.68 0.83
CA PHE A 135 -13.86 5.14 2.10
C PHE A 135 -14.87 6.00 2.85
N THR A 136 -15.50 6.98 2.18
CA THR A 136 -16.51 7.83 2.82
C THR A 136 -17.72 7.03 3.27
N ALA A 137 -18.22 6.11 2.43
CA ALA A 137 -19.31 5.20 2.79
C ALA A 137 -18.94 4.28 3.97
N GLY A 138 -17.74 3.71 3.97
CA GLY A 138 -17.24 2.85 5.04
C GLY A 138 -17.07 3.59 6.37
N VAL A 139 -16.54 4.82 6.34
CA VAL A 139 -16.42 5.66 7.54
C VAL A 139 -17.79 6.05 8.08
N LEU A 140 -18.75 6.40 7.21
CA LEU A 140 -20.11 6.74 7.63
C LEU A 140 -20.83 5.54 8.29
N ALA A 141 -20.72 4.36 7.68
CA ALA A 141 -21.25 3.11 8.24
C ALA A 141 -20.64 2.80 9.61
N GLY A 142 -19.31 2.91 9.73
CA GLY A 142 -18.59 2.64 10.98
C GLY A 142 -18.81 3.66 12.09
N TYR A 143 -19.03 4.95 11.75
CA TYR A 143 -19.21 6.01 12.74
C TYR A 143 -20.64 6.10 13.27
N TYR A 144 -21.65 6.08 12.38
CA TYR A 144 -23.04 6.23 12.80
C TYR A 144 -23.72 4.92 13.18
N GLY A 145 -23.27 3.79 12.62
CA GLY A 145 -23.91 2.49 12.82
C GLY A 145 -25.39 2.45 12.42
N GLY A 146 -26.08 1.35 12.74
CA GLY A 146 -27.53 1.21 12.56
C GLY A 146 -27.96 1.11 11.10
N TRP A 147 -28.92 1.95 10.68
CA TRP A 147 -29.48 1.98 9.32
C TRP A 147 -28.38 2.11 8.26
N ILE A 148 -27.38 2.98 8.48
CA ILE A 148 -26.42 3.38 7.43
C ILE A 148 -25.51 2.21 7.11
N ASP A 149 -25.10 1.50 8.15
CA ASP A 149 -24.39 0.24 8.01
C ASP A 149 -25.23 -0.83 7.30
N ALA A 150 -26.52 -0.96 7.64
CA ALA A 150 -27.41 -1.92 6.97
C ALA A 150 -27.55 -1.66 5.47
N VAL A 151 -27.68 -0.38 5.06
CA VAL A 151 -27.75 -0.01 3.64
C VAL A 151 -26.43 -0.31 2.91
N VAL A 152 -25.29 0.08 3.49
CA VAL A 152 -23.97 -0.16 2.89
C VAL A 152 -23.69 -1.66 2.77
N SER A 153 -23.97 -2.42 3.82
CA SER A 153 -23.82 -3.88 3.85
C SER A 153 -24.75 -4.56 2.83
N PHE A 154 -25.98 -4.09 2.68
CA PHE A 154 -26.91 -4.60 1.67
C PHE A 154 -26.39 -4.36 0.25
N VAL A 155 -25.91 -3.15 -0.05
CA VAL A 155 -25.32 -2.84 -1.36
C VAL A 155 -24.14 -3.77 -1.65
N ILE A 156 -23.25 -3.98 -0.69
CA ILE A 156 -22.11 -4.90 -0.84
C ILE A 156 -22.57 -6.33 -1.13
N GLN A 157 -23.58 -6.84 -0.41
CA GLN A 157 -24.11 -8.20 -0.62
C GLN A 157 -24.80 -8.40 -1.96
N VAL A 158 -25.44 -7.36 -2.52
CA VAL A 158 -26.10 -7.46 -3.84
C VAL A 158 -25.08 -7.57 -4.98
N PHE A 159 -23.92 -6.94 -4.84
CA PHE A 159 -22.88 -6.93 -5.88
C PHE A 159 -21.80 -8.00 -5.71
N SER A 160 -21.76 -8.71 -4.57
CA SER A 160 -20.80 -9.79 -4.28
C SER A 160 -21.36 -11.16 -4.61
#